data_AF-A0A7Y6A9C3-F1
#
_entry.id   AF-A0A7Y6A9C3-F1
#
_cell.length_a   1.000
_cell.length_b   1.000
_cell.length_c   1.000
_cell.angle_alpha   90.00
_cell.angle_beta   90.00
_cell.angle_gamma   90.00
#
_symmetry.space_group_name_H-M   'P 1'
#
loop_
_entity.id
_entity.type
_entity.pdbx_description
1 polymer ?
#
loop_
_entity_poly.entity_id
_entity_poly.type
_entity_poly.pdbx_seq_one_letter_code
_entity_poly.pdbx_strand_id
1 'polypeptide(L)'
;MPKRQSTAAKKARAAARAGAKYTAALRDKGHGLHIPHYLDVVDELTLPDNERMVVDCLRALAADGGPLPVVVAEPDPEVVEAWTRAAADGIEPQWRRWAAVEAAVDGYVLRETQYGPNGPTRYTSTNRGPRVPVPVRAADGTVTVYAMPGWARLHEGQWIWSHTGWPIETPGRIVDPPQTLCPSPALQWEVAAWLDLSWKEGQVLGEDYGGSASGWQTVGWCATRDDARQIARACTAYRDDFTRADVVQHGPDRGVTSVTTDTLLQAPDAPERRRLARVPGPRPASPDRSEVPAPAWHGPADEPGRPPSSLVVWTGTGWRTLVWTDWQTAHIAEALGIGAGGAYAWAEGWGPRHPDRDMHDWTQEGREIHHRLPETSYDERTQLINALRRAHEDALVDAVAARGNLTRDQAAARLEQGGEKYREVLKVGRAVISRALHTARRALPAGPERTAIRYALDDLMDRHVLPADAERIANAQLDSEVEAQRAPHVTAWCRRAVAEYVTPAADPVAAGVDGFGTSRR
;
A
#
# COMPACT_ATOMS: atom_id res chain seq x y z
N MET A 1 -9.43 14.09 -55.06
CA MET A 1 -10.01 12.76 -54.78
C MET A 1 -10.80 12.82 -53.47
N PRO A 2 -12.03 12.30 -53.38
CA PRO A 2 -12.79 12.36 -52.14
C PRO A 2 -12.22 11.37 -51.11
N LYS A 3 -12.02 11.84 -49.87
CA LYS A 3 -11.53 11.03 -48.74
C LYS A 3 -12.43 9.79 -48.55
N ARG A 4 -11.85 8.58 -48.64
CA ARG A 4 -12.56 7.32 -48.37
C ARG A 4 -13.05 7.33 -46.92
N GLN A 5 -14.36 7.36 -46.72
CA GLN A 5 -14.99 7.20 -45.41
C GLN A 5 -14.80 5.77 -44.90
N SER A 6 -14.54 5.62 -43.61
CA SER A 6 -14.40 4.31 -42.96
C SER A 6 -15.69 3.48 -43.07
N THR A 7 -15.52 2.17 -43.22
CA THR A 7 -16.60 1.19 -43.38
C THR A 7 -17.58 1.22 -42.20
N ALA A 8 -17.09 1.58 -41.00
CA ALA A 8 -17.87 1.77 -39.78
C ALA A 8 -18.82 2.97 -39.85
N ALA A 9 -18.36 4.13 -40.35
CA ALA A 9 -19.22 5.30 -40.57
C ALA A 9 -20.30 5.05 -41.63
N LYS A 10 -20.01 4.18 -42.61
CA LYS A 10 -20.95 3.75 -43.64
C LYS A 10 -22.05 2.84 -43.07
N LYS A 11 -21.68 1.87 -42.21
CA LYS A 11 -22.62 0.96 -41.53
C LYS A 11 -23.47 1.68 -40.48
N ALA A 12 -22.89 2.57 -39.69
CA ALA A 12 -23.62 3.35 -38.68
C ALA A 12 -24.65 4.32 -39.30
N ARG A 13 -24.36 4.87 -40.49
CA ARG A 13 -25.35 5.65 -41.26
C ARG A 13 -26.44 4.79 -41.89
N ALA A 14 -26.13 3.56 -42.30
CA ALA A 14 -27.14 2.62 -42.81
C ALA A 14 -28.13 2.20 -41.72
N ALA A 15 -27.63 1.92 -40.50
CA ALA A 15 -28.47 1.64 -39.33
C ALA A 15 -29.28 2.86 -38.87
N ALA A 16 -28.70 4.07 -38.92
CA ALA A 16 -29.42 5.30 -38.60
C ALA A 16 -30.55 5.61 -39.61
N ARG A 17 -30.38 5.24 -40.88
CA ARG A 17 -31.45 5.33 -41.90
C ARG A 17 -32.59 4.34 -41.67
N ALA A 18 -32.36 3.27 -40.91
CA ALA A 18 -33.36 2.29 -40.50
C ALA A 18 -34.04 2.64 -39.16
N GLY A 19 -33.81 3.83 -38.61
CA GLY A 19 -34.52 4.35 -37.43
C GLY A 19 -33.83 4.15 -36.07
N ALA A 20 -32.64 3.53 -36.03
CA ALA A 20 -31.86 3.43 -34.79
C ALA A 20 -31.06 4.71 -34.51
N LYS A 21 -30.98 5.16 -33.24
CA LYS A 21 -30.08 6.26 -32.87
C LYS A 21 -28.63 5.85 -33.17
N TYR A 22 -27.92 6.67 -33.94
CA TYR A 22 -26.52 6.45 -34.36
C TYR A 22 -25.58 6.12 -33.18
N THR A 23 -25.84 6.68 -32.00
CA THR A 23 -25.09 6.45 -30.76
C THR A 23 -25.46 5.17 -30.01
N ALA A 24 -26.67 4.63 -30.22
CA ALA A 24 -27.10 3.35 -29.65
C ALA A 24 -26.52 2.17 -30.45
N ALA A 25 -26.42 2.31 -31.77
CA ALA A 25 -25.77 1.32 -32.65
C ALA A 25 -24.25 1.20 -32.43
N LEU A 26 -23.62 2.17 -31.74
CA LEU A 26 -22.24 2.12 -31.27
C LEU A 26 -22.09 1.39 -29.92
N ARG A 27 -23.17 1.28 -29.14
CA ARG A 27 -23.18 0.73 -27.78
C ARG A 27 -23.63 -0.73 -27.71
N ASP A 28 -24.30 -1.23 -28.74
CA ASP A 28 -24.74 -2.63 -28.80
C ASP A 28 -23.59 -3.55 -29.24
N LYS A 29 -22.59 -3.71 -28.36
CA LYS A 29 -21.63 -4.81 -28.39
C LYS A 29 -21.94 -5.75 -27.23
N GLY A 30 -22.99 -6.55 -27.42
CA GLY A 30 -23.29 -7.68 -26.55
C GLY A 30 -22.16 -8.72 -26.57
N HIS A 31 -21.85 -9.22 -25.37
CA HIS A 31 -21.10 -10.46 -25.09
C HIS A 31 -19.85 -10.71 -25.94
N GLY A 32 -18.82 -9.89 -25.74
CA GLY A 32 -17.46 -10.16 -26.23
C GLY A 32 -16.48 -10.13 -25.07
N LEU A 33 -15.32 -10.81 -25.22
CA LEU A 33 -14.16 -10.70 -24.33
C LEU A 33 -14.04 -9.27 -23.76
N HIS A 34 -13.79 -9.14 -22.46
CA HIS A 34 -13.61 -7.85 -21.81
C HIS A 34 -12.28 -7.27 -22.27
N ILE A 35 -12.28 -6.61 -23.44
CA ILE A 35 -11.08 -6.02 -24.03
C ILE A 35 -10.90 -4.61 -23.43
N PRO A 36 -9.79 -4.34 -22.72
CA PRO A 36 -9.31 -3.03 -22.31
C PRO A 36 -9.44 -1.98 -23.38
N HIS A 37 -10.22 -0.95 -23.09
CA HIS A 37 -10.44 0.20 -23.97
C HIS A 37 -9.26 1.19 -23.93
N TYR A 38 -8.27 0.97 -23.07
CA TYR A 38 -7.14 1.85 -22.78
C TYR A 38 -5.83 1.46 -23.50
N LEU A 39 -5.81 0.34 -24.22
CA LEU A 39 -4.64 -0.07 -24.99
C LEU A 39 -4.53 0.79 -26.25
N ASP A 40 -3.35 1.34 -26.50
CA ASP A 40 -3.07 2.12 -27.72
C ASP A 40 -3.26 1.21 -28.93
N VAL A 41 -4.21 1.56 -29.79
CA VAL A 41 -4.33 0.89 -31.08
C VAL A 41 -3.12 1.28 -31.92
N VAL A 42 -2.49 0.28 -32.52
CA VAL A 42 -1.36 0.50 -33.43
C VAL A 42 -1.82 1.39 -34.59
N ASP A 43 -1.21 2.57 -34.77
CA ASP A 43 -1.44 3.42 -35.94
C ASP A 43 -0.63 2.89 -37.14
N GLU A 44 -1.21 1.91 -37.82
CA GLU A 44 -0.62 1.22 -38.97
C GLU A 44 -0.20 2.15 -40.12
N LEU A 45 -0.80 3.34 -40.21
CA LEU A 45 -0.47 4.31 -41.26
C LEU A 45 0.86 5.00 -41.01
N THR A 46 1.34 4.99 -39.76
CA THR A 46 2.60 5.61 -39.35
C THR A 46 3.76 4.61 -39.26
N LEU A 47 3.46 3.31 -39.31
CA LEU A 47 4.48 2.26 -39.25
C LEU A 47 5.30 2.18 -40.55
N PRO A 48 6.62 1.93 -40.45
CA PRO A 48 7.44 1.45 -41.55
C PRO A 48 6.85 0.19 -42.20
N ASP A 49 7.10 -0.03 -43.50
CA ASP A 49 6.47 -1.14 -44.24
C ASP A 49 6.82 -2.53 -43.67
N ASN A 50 8.02 -2.71 -43.12
CA ASN A 50 8.43 -3.94 -42.45
C ASN A 50 7.67 -4.20 -41.15
N GLU A 51 7.34 -3.16 -40.38
CA GLU A 51 6.55 -3.28 -39.15
C GLU A 51 5.05 -3.48 -39.45
N ARG A 52 4.55 -2.82 -40.50
CA ARG A 52 3.18 -3.03 -40.99
C ARG A 52 2.97 -4.48 -41.45
N MET A 53 3.94 -5.06 -42.14
CA MET A 53 3.91 -6.48 -42.53
C MET A 53 3.78 -7.41 -41.33
N VAL A 54 4.54 -7.16 -40.25
CA VAL A 54 4.44 -7.95 -39.00
C VAL A 54 3.05 -7.82 -38.38
N VAL A 55 2.50 -6.61 -38.32
CA VAL A 55 1.14 -6.37 -37.80
C VAL A 55 0.06 -7.11 -38.60
N ASP A 56 0.15 -7.08 -39.93
CA ASP A 56 -0.81 -7.75 -40.81
C ASP A 56 -0.73 -9.28 -40.69
N CYS A 57 0.47 -9.84 -40.58
CA CYS A 57 0.65 -11.28 -40.37
C CYS A 57 0.12 -11.73 -38.99
N LEU A 58 0.46 -11.01 -37.91
CA LEU A 58 -0.06 -11.30 -36.57
C LEU A 58 -1.60 -11.20 -36.52
N ARG A 59 -2.17 -10.22 -37.23
CA ARG A 59 -3.62 -10.09 -37.37
C ARG A 59 -4.24 -11.28 -38.09
N ALA A 60 -3.62 -11.76 -39.17
CA ALA A 60 -4.08 -12.93 -39.90
C ALA A 60 -4.05 -14.19 -39.01
N LEU A 61 -2.95 -14.42 -38.29
CA LEU A 61 -2.81 -15.52 -37.33
C LEU A 61 -3.92 -15.48 -36.26
N ALA A 62 -4.20 -14.30 -35.70
CA ALA A 62 -5.28 -14.15 -34.74
C ALA A 62 -6.68 -14.34 -35.37
N ALA A 63 -6.87 -13.98 -36.64
CA ALA A 63 -8.16 -14.11 -37.31
C ALA A 63 -8.58 -15.58 -37.47
N ASP A 64 -7.60 -16.47 -37.72
CA ASP A 64 -7.76 -17.92 -37.82
C ASP A 64 -8.27 -18.56 -36.51
N GLY A 65 -8.18 -17.84 -35.38
CA GLY A 65 -8.81 -18.21 -34.12
C GLY A 65 -8.05 -19.24 -33.29
N GLY A 66 -6.86 -19.66 -33.74
CA GLY A 66 -5.91 -20.45 -32.97
C GLY A 66 -5.02 -19.59 -32.06
N PRO A 67 -4.27 -20.22 -31.13
CA PRO A 67 -3.23 -19.52 -30.36
C PRO A 67 -2.16 -18.94 -31.27
N LEU A 68 -1.63 -17.77 -30.91
CA LEU A 68 -0.50 -17.16 -31.61
C LEU A 68 0.76 -18.00 -31.35
N PRO A 69 1.59 -18.30 -32.37
CA PRO A 69 2.82 -19.03 -32.15
C PRO A 69 3.80 -18.23 -31.28
N VAL A 70 4.45 -18.91 -30.35
CA VAL A 70 5.41 -18.33 -29.42
C VAL A 70 6.65 -19.21 -29.37
N VAL A 71 7.82 -18.62 -29.63
CA VAL A 71 9.11 -19.31 -29.61
C VAL A 71 9.99 -18.67 -28.55
N VAL A 72 10.58 -19.50 -27.69
CA VAL A 72 11.60 -19.05 -26.73
C VAL A 72 12.97 -19.24 -27.36
N ALA A 73 13.74 -18.16 -27.51
CA ALA A 73 15.10 -18.22 -28.01
C ALA A 73 16.03 -18.94 -27.02
N GLU A 74 17.14 -19.48 -27.51
CA GLU A 74 18.16 -20.08 -26.63
C GLU A 74 18.65 -19.02 -25.61
N PRO A 75 18.67 -19.35 -24.31
CA PRO A 75 19.06 -18.41 -23.26
C PRO A 75 20.56 -18.11 -23.31
N ASP A 76 20.93 -16.87 -23.00
CA ASP A 76 22.33 -16.50 -22.85
C ASP A 76 23.01 -17.29 -21.70
N PRO A 77 24.33 -17.55 -21.76
CA PRO A 77 25.03 -18.32 -20.73
C PRO A 77 24.86 -17.79 -19.30
N GLU A 78 24.79 -16.46 -19.14
CA GLU A 78 24.58 -15.79 -17.85
C GLU A 78 23.19 -16.08 -17.24
N VAL A 79 22.19 -16.27 -18.11
CA VAL A 79 20.83 -16.65 -17.72
C VAL A 79 20.81 -18.11 -17.26
N VAL A 80 21.48 -19.01 -17.99
CA VAL A 80 21.63 -20.43 -17.61
C VAL A 80 22.37 -20.60 -16.28
N GLU A 81 23.41 -19.79 -16.04
CA GLU A 81 24.12 -19.80 -14.76
C GLU A 81 23.20 -19.36 -13.61
N ALA A 82 22.35 -18.36 -13.83
CA ALA A 82 21.37 -17.92 -12.85
C ALA A 82 20.31 -19.00 -12.55
N TRP A 83 19.88 -19.77 -13.57
CA TRP A 83 18.96 -20.90 -13.40
C TRP A 83 19.57 -21.95 -12.49
N THR A 84 20.81 -22.33 -12.80
CA THR A 84 21.55 -23.36 -12.07
C THR A 84 21.73 -22.98 -10.60
N ARG A 85 21.97 -21.69 -10.32
CA ARG A 85 22.06 -21.16 -8.96
C ARG A 85 20.71 -21.22 -8.23
N ALA A 86 19.64 -20.78 -8.87
CA ALA A 86 18.29 -20.86 -8.30
C ALA A 86 17.84 -22.31 -8.03
N ALA A 87 18.24 -23.24 -8.88
CA ALA A 87 18.04 -24.68 -8.70
C ALA A 87 18.79 -25.22 -7.49
N ALA A 88 20.08 -24.88 -7.37
CA ALA A 88 20.92 -25.28 -6.25
C ALA A 88 20.39 -24.77 -4.89
N ASP A 89 19.79 -23.57 -4.90
CA ASP A 89 19.19 -22.95 -3.71
C ASP A 89 17.77 -23.46 -3.40
N GLY A 90 17.23 -24.39 -4.22
CA GLY A 90 15.90 -24.99 -4.02
C GLY A 90 14.74 -24.01 -4.24
N ILE A 91 15.00 -22.88 -4.91
CA ILE A 91 14.03 -21.82 -5.19
C ILE A 91 13.58 -21.80 -6.66
N GLU A 92 13.86 -22.85 -7.42
CA GLU A 92 13.40 -23.04 -8.81
C GLU A 92 11.90 -22.75 -9.02
N PRO A 93 10.98 -23.17 -8.14
CA PRO A 93 9.56 -22.81 -8.24
C PRO A 93 9.26 -21.32 -8.00
N GLN A 94 10.16 -20.61 -7.32
CA GLN A 94 10.02 -19.22 -6.87
C GLN A 94 10.76 -18.23 -7.79
N TRP A 95 11.73 -18.72 -8.57
CA TRP A 95 12.53 -17.93 -9.49
C TRP A 95 11.72 -17.62 -10.76
N ARG A 96 11.36 -16.33 -10.91
CA ARG A 96 10.56 -15.86 -12.05
C ARG A 96 11.45 -15.73 -13.28
N ARG A 97 11.17 -16.54 -14.31
CA ARG A 97 11.75 -16.36 -15.65
C ARG A 97 11.10 -15.15 -16.32
N TRP A 98 11.94 -14.24 -16.79
CA TRP A 98 11.53 -13.04 -17.51
C TRP A 98 12.05 -13.10 -18.93
N ALA A 99 11.31 -12.49 -19.85
CA ALA A 99 11.75 -12.36 -21.22
C ALA A 99 11.38 -11.00 -21.82
N ALA A 100 12.27 -10.47 -22.63
CA ALA A 100 11.91 -9.46 -23.62
C ALA A 100 11.16 -10.14 -24.77
N VAL A 101 10.10 -9.50 -25.26
CA VAL A 101 9.26 -10.02 -26.34
C VAL A 101 9.54 -9.26 -27.61
N GLU A 102 9.77 -9.97 -28.70
CA GLU A 102 9.94 -9.45 -30.05
C GLU A 102 8.77 -9.96 -30.92
N ALA A 103 8.16 -9.08 -31.71
CA ALA A 103 7.18 -9.50 -32.71
C ALA A 103 7.87 -9.96 -33.99
N ALA A 104 7.37 -11.07 -34.55
CA ALA A 104 7.77 -11.62 -35.83
C ALA A 104 6.53 -11.88 -36.70
N VAL A 105 6.75 -12.13 -37.99
CA VAL A 105 5.65 -12.41 -38.94
C VAL A 105 4.91 -13.71 -38.62
N ASP A 106 5.55 -14.63 -37.91
CA ASP A 106 5.05 -15.94 -37.54
C ASP A 106 4.63 -16.03 -36.07
N GLY A 107 4.67 -14.94 -35.30
CA GLY A 107 4.28 -14.94 -33.90
C GLY A 107 5.19 -14.07 -33.03
N TYR A 108 5.53 -14.56 -31.83
CA TYR A 108 6.42 -13.88 -30.90
C TYR A 108 7.68 -14.68 -30.61
N VAL A 109 8.80 -13.97 -30.47
CA VAL A 109 10.07 -14.53 -29.98
C VAL A 109 10.35 -13.96 -28.60
N LEU A 110 10.64 -14.84 -27.65
CA LEU A 110 10.98 -14.47 -26.27
C LEU A 110 12.47 -14.66 -26.05
N ARG A 111 13.13 -13.61 -25.58
CA ARG A 111 14.54 -13.66 -25.16
C ARG A 111 14.62 -13.54 -23.66
N GLU A 112 15.01 -14.63 -23.00
CA GLU A 112 15.07 -14.65 -21.55
C GLU A 112 16.17 -13.75 -21.00
N THR A 113 15.88 -13.13 -19.86
CA THR A 113 16.77 -12.20 -19.19
C THR A 113 17.01 -12.64 -17.76
N GLN A 114 18.20 -12.31 -17.22
CA GLN A 114 18.57 -12.64 -15.85
C GLN A 114 17.70 -11.90 -14.83
N TYR A 115 17.31 -10.66 -15.17
CA TYR A 115 16.45 -9.81 -14.36
C TYR A 115 15.22 -9.39 -15.16
N GLY A 116 14.09 -9.25 -14.48
CA GLY A 116 12.90 -8.62 -15.05
C GLY A 116 13.09 -7.12 -15.31
N PRO A 117 12.02 -6.40 -15.68
CA PRO A 117 12.06 -4.97 -16.01
C PRO A 117 12.58 -4.05 -14.87
N ASN A 118 12.74 -4.58 -13.66
CA ASN A 118 13.20 -3.87 -12.46
C ASN A 118 14.63 -4.26 -12.02
N GLY A 119 15.48 -4.74 -12.93
CA GLY A 119 16.90 -4.96 -12.66
C GLY A 119 17.66 -3.70 -12.20
N PRO A 120 18.95 -3.81 -11.83
CA PRO A 120 19.75 -2.70 -11.31
C PRO A 120 19.80 -1.47 -12.25
N THR A 121 19.52 -1.66 -13.53
CA THR A 121 19.14 -0.60 -14.48
C THR A 121 17.63 -0.37 -14.42
N ARG A 122 17.23 0.58 -13.57
CA ARG A 122 15.84 1.02 -13.34
C ARG A 122 15.01 1.12 -14.63
N TYR A 123 13.72 0.81 -14.52
CA TYR A 123 12.68 1.15 -15.49
C TYR A 123 12.65 2.67 -15.68
N THR A 124 13.27 3.16 -16.76
CA THR A 124 13.23 4.57 -17.16
C THR A 124 12.46 4.68 -18.47
N SER A 125 11.96 5.87 -18.78
CA SER A 125 11.33 6.19 -20.07
C SER A 125 12.22 5.86 -21.28
N THR A 126 13.54 5.76 -21.09
CA THR A 126 14.55 5.39 -22.09
C THR A 126 14.85 3.87 -22.17
N ASN A 127 14.41 3.07 -21.20
CA ASN A 127 14.56 1.60 -21.13
C ASN A 127 13.23 0.84 -21.32
N ARG A 128 12.16 1.54 -21.73
CA ARG A 128 10.95 0.88 -22.20
C ARG A 128 11.33 0.02 -23.41
N GLY A 129 11.28 -1.31 -23.26
CA GLY A 129 11.46 -2.21 -24.40
C GLY A 129 10.56 -1.79 -25.57
N PRO A 130 10.92 -2.12 -26.82
CA PRO A 130 10.12 -1.75 -27.99
C PRO A 130 8.66 -2.15 -27.78
N ARG A 131 7.73 -1.28 -28.19
CA ARG A 131 6.31 -1.63 -28.13
C ARG A 131 6.02 -2.71 -29.16
N VAL A 132 5.40 -3.78 -28.72
CA VAL A 132 5.10 -4.98 -29.49
C VAL A 132 3.62 -4.96 -29.90
N PRO A 133 3.28 -5.21 -31.18
CA PRO A 133 1.90 -5.33 -31.62
C PRO A 133 1.25 -6.62 -31.07
N VAL A 134 0.05 -6.50 -30.51
CA VAL A 134 -0.72 -7.59 -29.87
C VAL A 134 -2.13 -7.67 -30.47
N PRO A 135 -2.42 -8.69 -31.32
CA PRO A 135 -3.73 -8.85 -31.94
C PRO A 135 -4.70 -9.54 -31.00
N VAL A 136 -5.86 -8.92 -30.75
CA VAL A 136 -6.94 -9.47 -29.93
C VAL A 136 -8.15 -9.71 -30.81
N ARG A 137 -8.60 -10.98 -30.85
CA ARG A 137 -9.78 -11.42 -31.61
C ARG A 137 -11.04 -11.34 -30.75
N ALA A 138 -12.03 -10.58 -31.20
CA ALA A 138 -13.34 -10.54 -30.57
C ALA A 138 -14.19 -11.77 -30.95
N ALA A 139 -15.30 -11.97 -30.23
CA ALA A 139 -16.24 -13.08 -30.48
C ALA A 139 -16.85 -13.05 -31.90
N ASP A 140 -16.99 -11.86 -32.49
CA ASP A 140 -17.47 -11.66 -33.86
C ASP A 140 -16.40 -11.92 -34.94
N GLY A 141 -15.19 -12.33 -34.55
CA GLY A 141 -14.06 -12.60 -35.43
C GLY A 141 -13.25 -11.37 -35.83
N THR A 142 -13.63 -10.18 -35.38
CA THR A 142 -12.84 -8.96 -35.62
C THR A 142 -11.55 -8.98 -34.82
N VAL A 143 -10.42 -8.66 -35.45
CA VAL A 143 -9.12 -8.56 -34.78
C VAL A 143 -8.70 -7.09 -34.64
N THR A 144 -8.41 -6.66 -33.42
CA THR A 144 -7.85 -5.33 -33.10
C THR A 144 -6.40 -5.50 -32.66
N VAL A 145 -5.49 -4.65 -33.12
CA VAL A 145 -4.06 -4.76 -32.77
C VAL A 145 -3.66 -3.62 -31.84
N TYR A 146 -3.11 -3.99 -30.69
CA TYR A 146 -2.71 -3.09 -29.61
C TYR A 146 -1.20 -2.97 -29.51
N ALA A 147 -0.68 -1.84 -29.06
CA ALA A 147 0.74 -1.65 -28.77
C ALA A 147 1.00 -1.91 -27.28
N MET A 148 1.77 -2.95 -26.97
CA MET A 148 2.10 -3.34 -25.59
C MET A 148 3.59 -3.23 -25.33
N PRO A 149 4.07 -2.91 -24.12
CA PRO A 149 5.51 -2.99 -23.83
C PRO A 149 5.98 -4.45 -23.93
N GLY A 150 7.15 -4.65 -24.56
CA GLY A 150 7.70 -5.97 -24.90
C GLY A 150 8.29 -6.76 -23.74
N TRP A 151 7.54 -6.96 -22.65
CA TRP A 151 7.98 -7.75 -21.50
C TRP A 151 6.98 -8.84 -21.15
N ALA A 152 7.52 -10.02 -20.85
CA ALA A 152 6.79 -11.19 -20.44
C ALA A 152 7.44 -11.87 -19.23
N ARG A 153 6.62 -12.62 -18.50
CA ARG A 153 7.07 -13.51 -17.43
C ARG A 153 6.45 -14.88 -17.60
N LEU A 154 7.21 -15.92 -17.23
CA LEU A 154 6.67 -17.28 -17.18
C LEU A 154 5.84 -17.44 -15.90
N HIS A 155 4.63 -17.94 -16.06
CA HIS A 155 3.71 -18.23 -14.96
C HIS A 155 2.98 -19.55 -15.27
N GLU A 156 3.16 -20.56 -14.41
CA GLU A 156 2.50 -21.88 -14.53
C GLU A 156 2.65 -22.53 -15.92
N GLY A 157 3.87 -22.44 -16.49
CA GLY A 157 4.18 -23.01 -17.79
C GLY A 157 3.68 -22.19 -18.99
N GLN A 158 3.05 -21.04 -18.75
CA GLN A 158 2.60 -20.12 -19.80
C GLN A 158 3.31 -18.77 -19.71
N TRP A 159 3.68 -18.20 -20.85
CA TRP A 159 4.21 -16.85 -20.90
C TRP A 159 3.08 -15.83 -20.93
N ILE A 160 3.14 -14.86 -20.02
CA ILE A 160 2.13 -13.82 -19.87
C ILE A 160 2.74 -12.43 -20.02
N TRP A 161 1.99 -11.52 -20.64
CA TRP A 161 2.35 -10.10 -20.73
C TRP A 161 2.45 -9.49 -19.33
N SER A 162 3.58 -8.88 -18.99
CA SER A 162 3.80 -8.33 -17.64
C SER A 162 2.84 -7.21 -17.28
N HIS A 163 2.27 -6.53 -18.28
CA HIS A 163 1.42 -5.33 -18.12
C HIS A 163 -0.08 -5.60 -18.09
N THR A 164 -0.54 -6.76 -18.60
CA THR A 164 -1.97 -7.10 -18.65
C THR A 164 -2.26 -8.49 -18.12
N GLY A 165 -1.22 -9.27 -17.79
CA GLY A 165 -1.36 -10.64 -17.34
C GLY A 165 -1.89 -11.60 -18.42
N TRP A 166 -2.12 -11.14 -19.65
CA TRP A 166 -2.67 -12.00 -20.69
C TRP A 166 -1.68 -13.05 -21.16
N PRO A 167 -2.12 -14.27 -21.49
CA PRO A 167 -1.26 -15.21 -22.19
C PRO A 167 -0.83 -14.57 -23.51
N ILE A 168 0.46 -14.66 -23.82
CA ILE A 168 0.98 -14.14 -25.10
C ILE A 168 0.30 -14.84 -26.27
N GLU A 169 0.05 -16.14 -26.12
CA GLU A 169 -0.60 -16.98 -27.13
C GLU A 169 -2.10 -16.69 -27.30
N THR A 170 -2.78 -16.17 -26.27
CA THR A 170 -4.24 -15.90 -26.29
C THR A 170 -4.59 -14.57 -25.59
N PRO A 171 -4.22 -13.43 -26.19
CA PRO A 171 -4.39 -12.12 -25.57
C PRO A 171 -5.87 -11.74 -25.42
N GLY A 172 -6.22 -11.07 -24.31
CA GLY A 172 -7.59 -10.65 -23.99
C GLY A 172 -8.24 -11.38 -22.81
N ARG A 173 -7.56 -12.37 -22.22
CA ARG A 173 -8.03 -13.11 -21.04
C ARG A 173 -7.18 -12.75 -19.82
N ILE A 174 -7.79 -12.21 -18.76
CA ILE A 174 -7.14 -12.11 -17.45
C ILE A 174 -6.88 -13.54 -16.96
N VAL A 175 -5.62 -13.93 -16.82
CA VAL A 175 -5.21 -15.23 -16.25
C VAL A 175 -5.30 -15.22 -14.73
N ASP A 176 -5.09 -16.38 -14.12
CA ASP A 176 -5.13 -16.55 -12.68
C ASP A 176 -3.99 -15.77 -11.99
N PRO A 177 -4.15 -15.41 -10.69
CA PRO A 177 -3.14 -14.67 -9.95
C PRO A 177 -1.82 -15.46 -9.88
N PRO A 178 -0.66 -14.77 -9.89
CA PRO A 178 0.60 -15.44 -9.66
C PRO A 178 0.59 -16.14 -8.30
N GLN A 179 1.23 -17.30 -8.22
CA GLN A 179 1.44 -17.97 -6.94
C GLN A 179 2.17 -17.03 -5.96
N THR A 180 1.60 -16.87 -4.78
CA THR A 180 2.17 -16.13 -3.65
C THR A 180 2.47 -17.10 -2.52
N LEU A 181 3.38 -16.73 -1.62
CA LEU A 181 3.65 -17.53 -0.43
C LEU A 181 2.78 -17.06 0.72
N CYS A 182 2.14 -18.01 1.39
CA CYS A 182 1.34 -17.76 2.57
C CYS A 182 2.22 -17.16 3.68
N PRO A 183 1.85 -16.01 4.26
CA PRO A 183 2.67 -15.32 5.26
C PRO A 183 2.55 -15.98 6.65
N SER A 184 1.48 -16.72 6.92
CA SER A 184 1.21 -17.36 8.20
C SER A 184 0.30 -18.59 8.06
N PRO A 185 0.55 -19.69 8.79
CA PRO A 185 -0.35 -20.85 8.75
C PRO A 185 -1.76 -20.55 9.28
N ALA A 186 -1.93 -19.46 10.04
CA ALA A 186 -3.23 -19.01 10.53
C ALA A 186 -4.04 -18.21 9.48
N LEU A 187 -3.43 -17.84 8.35
CA LEU A 187 -4.01 -16.98 7.31
C LEU A 187 -3.98 -17.64 5.94
N GLN A 188 -4.57 -18.83 5.83
CA GLN A 188 -4.53 -19.67 4.63
C GLN A 188 -5.34 -19.14 3.42
N TRP A 189 -6.13 -18.07 3.56
CA TRP A 189 -7.00 -17.57 2.50
C TRP A 189 -6.50 -16.22 1.98
N GLU A 190 -6.07 -16.18 0.74
CA GLU A 190 -5.67 -14.95 0.06
C GLU A 190 -6.85 -14.38 -0.74
N VAL A 191 -7.00 -13.06 -0.70
CA VAL A 191 -7.79 -12.29 -1.66
C VAL A 191 -6.83 -11.63 -2.63
N ALA A 192 -6.76 -12.14 -3.86
CA ALA A 192 -6.02 -11.54 -4.95
C ALA A 192 -6.99 -10.75 -5.83
N ALA A 193 -6.66 -9.51 -6.20
CA ALA A 193 -7.50 -8.72 -7.09
C ALA A 193 -6.69 -8.14 -8.25
N TRP A 194 -7.29 -8.18 -9.43
CA TRP A 194 -6.74 -7.57 -10.63
C TRP A 194 -7.10 -6.09 -10.62
N LEU A 195 -6.08 -5.24 -10.42
CA LEU A 195 -6.19 -3.79 -10.49
C LEU A 195 -6.05 -3.34 -11.94
N ASP A 196 -7.04 -2.59 -12.41
CA ASP A 196 -7.05 -1.90 -13.68
C ASP A 196 -6.87 -0.39 -13.43
N LEU A 197 -5.67 0.13 -13.70
CA LEU A 197 -5.29 1.52 -13.42
C LEU A 197 -5.81 2.53 -14.46
N SER A 198 -6.78 2.16 -15.32
CA SER A 198 -7.37 3.05 -16.33
C SER A 198 -8.47 3.97 -15.75
N TRP A 199 -8.12 4.75 -14.73
CA TRP A 199 -9.09 5.58 -14.00
C TRP A 199 -9.40 6.90 -14.75
N LYS A 200 -10.56 6.91 -15.43
CA LYS A 200 -11.22 7.96 -16.26
C LYS A 200 -11.03 7.81 -17.78
N GLU A 201 -12.16 7.51 -18.45
CA GLU A 201 -12.36 7.69 -19.90
C GLU A 201 -11.28 7.06 -20.80
N GLY A 202 -10.67 5.95 -20.38
CA GLY A 202 -9.62 5.29 -21.15
C GLY A 202 -8.30 6.06 -21.23
N GLN A 203 -8.13 7.12 -20.42
CA GLN A 203 -6.85 7.78 -20.30
C GLN A 203 -5.96 6.98 -19.35
N VAL A 204 -4.97 6.32 -19.95
CA VAL A 204 -3.79 5.87 -19.24
C VAL A 204 -3.05 7.14 -18.83
N LEU A 205 -3.12 7.51 -17.55
CA LEU A 205 -1.89 8.01 -16.95
C LEU A 205 -0.93 6.86 -17.17
N GLY A 206 0.10 7.05 -18.01
CA GLY A 206 1.22 6.12 -18.00
C GLY A 206 1.58 5.83 -16.54
N GLU A 207 2.11 4.63 -16.27
CA GLU A 207 3.03 4.39 -15.16
C GLU A 207 3.02 5.56 -14.19
N ASP A 208 2.22 5.46 -13.13
CA ASP A 208 2.04 6.56 -12.18
C ASP A 208 3.41 7.15 -11.79
N TYR A 209 3.44 8.22 -10.99
CA TYR A 209 4.73 8.80 -10.58
C TYR A 209 5.74 7.76 -9.97
N GLY A 210 5.29 6.55 -9.61
CA GLY A 210 6.09 5.38 -9.21
C GLY A 210 6.26 4.23 -10.22
N GLY A 211 5.68 4.25 -11.43
CA GLY A 211 5.84 3.20 -12.44
C GLY A 211 4.74 2.12 -12.48
N SER A 212 3.60 2.28 -11.80
CA SER A 212 2.61 1.19 -11.64
C SER A 212 1.82 0.88 -12.93
N ALA A 213 1.56 -0.40 -13.21
CA ALA A 213 0.75 -0.90 -14.32
C ALA A 213 -0.38 -1.79 -13.82
N SER A 214 -1.43 -2.00 -14.64
CA SER A 214 -2.51 -2.93 -14.31
C SER A 214 -1.94 -4.32 -14.00
N GLY A 215 -2.44 -4.96 -12.95
CA GLY A 215 -1.76 -6.13 -12.39
C GLY A 215 -2.53 -6.80 -11.26
N TRP A 216 -2.15 -8.04 -10.99
CA TRP A 216 -2.57 -8.75 -9.79
C TRP A 216 -1.90 -8.15 -8.56
N GLN A 217 -2.69 -7.88 -7.53
CA GLN A 217 -2.22 -7.55 -6.20
C GLN A 217 -2.93 -8.39 -5.14
N THR A 218 -2.21 -8.72 -4.07
CA THR A 218 -2.81 -9.30 -2.88
C THR A 218 -3.49 -8.19 -2.08
N VAL A 219 -4.82 -8.22 -2.02
CA VAL A 219 -5.61 -7.28 -1.21
C VAL A 219 -5.41 -7.60 0.27
N GLY A 220 -5.40 -8.88 0.62
CA GLY A 220 -5.07 -9.30 1.97
C GLY A 220 -5.28 -10.78 2.24
N TRP A 221 -4.97 -11.16 3.47
CA TRP A 221 -4.95 -12.52 3.98
C TRP A 221 -5.93 -12.70 5.12
N CYS A 222 -6.77 -13.74 5.04
CA CYS A 222 -7.86 -14.01 5.95
C CYS A 222 -7.68 -15.39 6.61
N ALA A 223 -8.21 -15.53 7.82
CA ALA A 223 -8.23 -16.81 8.53
C ALA A 223 -9.28 -17.78 7.96
N THR A 224 -10.37 -17.25 7.38
CA THR A 224 -11.50 -18.03 6.87
C THR A 224 -11.81 -17.70 5.41
N ARG A 225 -12.38 -18.69 4.70
CA ARG A 225 -12.87 -18.51 3.32
C ARG A 225 -13.98 -17.47 3.26
N ASP A 226 -14.88 -17.45 4.23
CA ASP A 226 -16.04 -16.56 4.23
C ASP A 226 -15.61 -15.09 4.32
N ASP A 227 -14.60 -14.77 5.13
CA ASP A 227 -14.01 -13.43 5.20
C ASP A 227 -13.37 -13.05 3.86
N ALA A 228 -12.58 -13.95 3.26
CA ALA A 228 -11.96 -13.71 1.96
C ALA A 228 -13.00 -13.48 0.85
N ARG A 229 -14.08 -14.30 0.81
CA ARG A 229 -15.20 -14.13 -0.13
C ARG A 229 -15.95 -12.83 0.09
N GLN A 230 -16.14 -12.41 1.35
CA GLN A 230 -16.79 -11.14 1.67
C GLN A 230 -16.01 -9.98 1.07
N ILE A 231 -14.68 -9.97 1.24
CA ILE A 231 -13.80 -8.92 0.71
C ILE A 231 -13.76 -8.97 -0.82
N ALA A 232 -13.58 -10.15 -1.42
CA ALA A 232 -13.52 -10.30 -2.87
C ALA A 232 -14.83 -9.85 -3.56
N ARG A 233 -15.99 -10.15 -2.95
CA ARG A 233 -17.29 -9.60 -3.39
C ARG A 233 -17.33 -8.09 -3.29
N ALA A 234 -16.83 -7.52 -2.20
CA ALA A 234 -16.82 -6.09 -1.98
C ALA A 234 -15.94 -5.34 -3.02
N CYS A 235 -14.79 -5.91 -3.38
CA CYS A 235 -13.90 -5.36 -4.42
C CYS A 235 -14.56 -5.29 -5.80
N THR A 236 -15.47 -6.21 -6.12
CA THR A 236 -16.08 -6.33 -7.46
C THR A 236 -17.55 -5.86 -7.53
N ALA A 237 -18.15 -5.50 -6.38
CA ALA A 237 -19.57 -5.11 -6.31
C ALA A 237 -19.88 -3.74 -6.91
N TYR A 238 -18.90 -2.85 -6.99
CA TYR A 238 -19.06 -1.48 -7.48
C TYR A 238 -18.12 -1.23 -8.65
N ARG A 239 -18.46 -0.24 -9.48
CA ARG A 239 -17.54 0.30 -10.47
C ARG A 239 -16.39 0.99 -9.74
N ASP A 240 -15.23 0.35 -9.78
CA ASP A 240 -13.98 0.71 -9.11
C ASP A 240 -12.80 0.11 -9.91
N ASP A 241 -11.57 0.36 -9.47
CA ASP A 241 -10.35 -0.06 -10.19
C ASP A 241 -10.16 -1.59 -10.23
N PHE A 242 -10.91 -2.36 -9.44
CA PHE A 242 -10.85 -3.82 -9.44
C PHE A 242 -11.86 -4.47 -10.38
N THR A 243 -11.38 -5.19 -11.41
CA THR A 243 -12.26 -5.84 -12.40
C THR A 243 -12.44 -7.35 -12.17
N ARG A 244 -11.51 -7.98 -11.44
CA ARG A 244 -11.59 -9.39 -11.00
C ARG A 244 -11.01 -9.54 -9.59
N ALA A 245 -11.62 -10.39 -8.78
CA ALA A 245 -11.08 -10.81 -7.49
C ALA A 245 -11.19 -12.33 -7.32
N ASP A 246 -10.10 -12.96 -6.91
CA ASP A 246 -9.99 -14.40 -6.68
C ASP A 246 -9.75 -14.69 -5.20
N VAL A 247 -10.38 -15.76 -4.71
CA VAL A 247 -10.17 -16.31 -3.37
C VAL A 247 -9.32 -17.57 -3.50
N VAL A 248 -8.08 -17.48 -3.07
CA VAL A 248 -7.08 -18.56 -3.18
C VAL A 248 -6.88 -19.21 -1.83
N GLN A 249 -7.01 -20.53 -1.78
CA GLN A 249 -6.64 -21.32 -0.61
C GLN A 249 -5.18 -21.74 -0.73
N HIS A 250 -4.40 -21.46 0.31
CA HIS A 250 -3.01 -21.88 0.42
C HIS A 250 -2.88 -23.09 1.33
N GLY A 251 -2.04 -24.05 0.93
CA GLY A 251 -1.70 -25.23 1.71
C GLY A 251 -0.81 -24.93 2.92
N PRO A 252 -0.60 -25.91 3.81
CA PRO A 252 0.25 -25.76 5.00
C PRO A 252 1.75 -25.61 4.68
N ASP A 253 2.13 -25.78 3.42
CA ASP A 253 3.48 -25.73 2.86
C ASP A 253 3.92 -24.29 2.50
N ARG A 254 3.49 -23.29 3.28
CA ARG A 254 3.64 -21.85 2.97
C ARG A 254 3.00 -21.46 1.63
N GLY A 255 1.99 -22.18 1.15
CA GLY A 255 1.34 -21.86 -0.13
C GLY A 255 2.11 -22.34 -1.37
N VAL A 256 2.98 -23.34 -1.22
CA VAL A 256 3.59 -24.04 -2.37
C VAL A 256 2.52 -24.83 -3.15
N THR A 257 1.46 -25.25 -2.48
CA THR A 257 0.24 -25.75 -3.12
C THR A 257 -0.91 -24.78 -2.85
N SER A 258 -1.40 -24.14 -3.90
CA SER A 258 -2.49 -23.17 -3.81
C SER A 258 -3.55 -23.42 -4.86
N VAL A 259 -4.81 -23.16 -4.51
CA VAL A 259 -5.96 -23.42 -5.38
C VAL A 259 -6.90 -22.24 -5.35
N THR A 260 -7.23 -21.70 -6.52
CA THR A 260 -8.30 -20.70 -6.67
C THR A 260 -9.65 -21.36 -6.46
N THR A 261 -10.38 -20.92 -5.44
CA THR A 261 -11.65 -21.54 -5.00
C THR A 261 -12.89 -20.75 -5.38
N ASP A 262 -12.77 -19.43 -5.52
CA ASP A 262 -13.82 -18.55 -6.02
C ASP A 262 -13.18 -17.50 -6.94
N THR A 263 -13.86 -17.20 -8.04
CA THR A 263 -13.52 -16.09 -8.94
C THR A 263 -14.74 -15.18 -9.09
N LEU A 264 -14.55 -13.90 -8.81
CA LEU A 264 -15.57 -12.87 -8.90
C LEU A 264 -15.15 -11.84 -9.93
N LEU A 265 -16.09 -11.47 -10.80
CA LEU A 265 -15.91 -10.45 -11.83
C LEU A 265 -16.78 -9.25 -11.50
N GLN A 266 -16.26 -8.06 -11.74
CA GLN A 266 -17.06 -6.85 -11.71
C GLN A 266 -18.13 -6.92 -12.80
N ALA A 267 -19.39 -6.61 -12.45
CA ALA A 267 -20.46 -6.56 -13.42
C ALA A 267 -20.26 -5.36 -14.38
N PRO A 268 -20.53 -5.48 -15.69
CA PRO A 268 -20.39 -4.37 -16.64
C PRO A 268 -21.22 -3.12 -16.27
N ASP A 269 -22.33 -3.32 -15.59
CA ASP A 269 -23.27 -2.32 -15.10
C ASP A 269 -23.18 -2.11 -13.57
N ALA A 270 -22.07 -2.51 -12.95
CA ALA A 270 -21.86 -2.32 -11.52
C ALA A 270 -22.12 -0.85 -11.12
N PRO A 271 -22.87 -0.61 -10.03
CA PRO A 271 -23.21 0.74 -9.61
C PRO A 271 -21.96 1.51 -9.18
N GLU A 272 -21.98 2.83 -9.34
CA GLU A 272 -20.99 3.69 -8.72
C GLU A 272 -21.10 3.59 -7.18
N ARG A 273 -19.95 3.60 -6.51
CA ARG A 273 -19.92 3.57 -5.05
C ARG A 273 -20.57 4.86 -4.52
N ARG A 274 -21.61 4.71 -3.69
CA ARG A 274 -22.21 5.84 -2.98
C ARG A 274 -21.31 6.24 -1.82
N ARG A 275 -20.86 7.50 -1.81
CA ARG A 275 -20.38 8.14 -0.57
C ARG A 275 -21.58 8.40 0.33
N LEU A 276 -21.62 7.77 1.51
CA LEU A 276 -22.74 7.95 2.44
C LEU A 276 -22.28 8.34 3.84
N ALA A 277 -23.20 9.04 4.51
CA ALA A 277 -23.01 9.84 5.70
C ALA A 277 -23.02 9.03 7.01
N ARG A 278 -22.35 9.62 8.00
CA ARG A 278 -22.34 9.37 9.45
C ARG A 278 -23.22 8.21 9.95
N VAL A 279 -22.55 7.20 10.55
CA VAL A 279 -23.20 6.11 11.28
C VAL A 279 -23.91 6.65 12.53
N PRO A 280 -25.16 6.25 12.81
CA PRO A 280 -25.86 6.64 14.02
C PRO A 280 -25.30 5.95 15.27
N GLY A 281 -25.27 6.68 16.40
CA GLY A 281 -24.85 6.15 17.70
C GLY A 281 -23.37 6.36 18.02
N PRO A 282 -22.97 6.18 19.30
CA PRO A 282 -21.58 6.31 19.70
C PRO A 282 -20.74 5.16 19.13
N ARG A 283 -19.51 5.48 18.73
CA ARG A 283 -18.51 4.48 18.34
C ARG A 283 -18.19 3.58 19.55
N PRO A 284 -18.11 2.24 19.39
CA PRO A 284 -17.60 1.34 20.41
C PRO A 284 -16.18 1.74 20.84
N ALA A 285 -15.83 1.50 22.10
CA ALA A 285 -14.45 1.68 22.57
C ALA A 285 -13.52 0.78 21.75
N SER A 286 -12.36 1.32 21.33
CA SER A 286 -11.34 0.55 20.61
C SER A 286 -10.90 -0.66 21.44
N PRO A 287 -10.60 -1.81 20.81
CA PRO A 287 -10.11 -2.98 21.53
C PRO A 287 -8.75 -2.67 22.17
N ASP A 288 -8.43 -3.39 23.24
CA ASP A 288 -7.08 -3.34 23.77
C ASP A 288 -6.11 -3.91 22.71
N ARG A 289 -4.90 -3.36 22.62
CA ARG A 289 -3.90 -3.81 21.64
C ARG A 289 -3.60 -5.32 21.78
N SER A 290 -3.64 -5.86 22.99
CA SER A 290 -3.44 -7.29 23.27
C SER A 290 -4.56 -8.18 22.72
N GLU A 291 -5.74 -7.62 22.44
CA GLU A 291 -6.88 -8.31 21.83
C GLU A 291 -6.75 -8.42 20.29
N VAL A 292 -5.75 -7.78 19.70
CA VAL A 292 -5.45 -7.85 18.26
C VAL A 292 -4.04 -8.38 18.00
N PRO A 293 -3.73 -9.62 18.44
CA PRO A 293 -2.39 -10.18 18.30
C PRO A 293 -2.03 -10.39 16.83
N ALA A 294 -0.76 -10.18 16.50
CA ALA A 294 -0.23 -10.62 15.22
C ALA A 294 -0.27 -12.16 15.16
N PRO A 295 -0.59 -12.75 14.00
CA PRO A 295 -0.49 -14.19 13.82
C PRO A 295 0.97 -14.63 13.87
N ALA A 296 1.20 -15.92 14.09
CA ALA A 296 2.53 -16.49 13.95
C ALA A 296 2.95 -16.44 12.49
N TRP A 297 3.89 -15.56 12.14
CA TRP A 297 4.42 -15.44 10.78
C TRP A 297 5.40 -16.58 10.47
N HIS A 298 5.51 -16.96 9.21
CA HIS A 298 6.61 -17.82 8.78
C HIS A 298 7.93 -17.04 8.76
N GLY A 299 9.01 -17.66 9.25
CA GLY A 299 10.40 -17.15 9.22
C GLY A 299 10.74 -16.05 10.25
N PRO A 300 11.87 -15.32 10.07
CA PRO A 300 12.31 -14.26 10.97
C PRO A 300 11.61 -12.90 10.73
N ALA A 301 11.63 -12.02 11.74
CA ALA A 301 10.83 -10.77 11.81
C ALA A 301 11.02 -9.79 10.63
N ASP A 302 12.15 -9.88 9.96
CA ASP A 302 12.65 -9.04 8.88
C ASP A 302 12.42 -9.63 7.48
N GLU A 303 11.77 -10.80 7.37
CA GLU A 303 11.47 -11.43 6.08
C GLU A 303 10.46 -10.57 5.26
N PRO A 304 10.80 -10.18 4.02
CA PRO A 304 9.90 -9.46 3.12
C PRO A 304 8.62 -10.27 2.84
N GLY A 305 7.46 -9.61 2.81
CA GLY A 305 6.17 -10.25 2.47
C GLY A 305 5.20 -10.47 3.64
N ARG A 306 5.54 -10.04 4.86
CA ARG A 306 4.61 -10.02 5.98
C ARG A 306 3.67 -8.82 5.90
N PRO A 307 2.34 -9.01 5.85
CA PRO A 307 1.41 -7.89 5.85
C PRO A 307 1.55 -7.10 7.16
N PRO A 308 1.99 -5.84 7.11
CA PRO A 308 2.25 -5.02 8.29
C PRO A 308 0.97 -4.63 9.04
N SER A 309 -0.15 -4.57 8.32
CA SER A 309 -1.39 -3.97 8.82
C SER A 309 -2.54 -4.96 8.84
N SER A 310 -3.57 -4.67 9.62
CA SER A 310 -4.81 -5.43 9.66
C SER A 310 -6.02 -4.52 9.77
N LEU A 311 -7.12 -4.94 9.17
CA LEU A 311 -8.43 -4.33 9.37
C LEU A 311 -9.17 -5.11 10.46
N VAL A 312 -9.56 -4.40 11.52
CA VAL A 312 -10.31 -4.94 12.66
C VAL A 312 -11.73 -4.38 12.60
N VAL A 313 -12.74 -5.24 12.67
CA VAL A 313 -14.15 -4.86 12.48
C VAL A 313 -14.98 -5.13 13.72
N TRP A 314 -15.98 -4.27 13.97
CA TRP A 314 -16.96 -4.47 15.04
C TRP A 314 -18.11 -5.36 14.56
N THR A 315 -18.32 -6.50 15.21
CA THR A 315 -19.36 -7.49 14.85
C THR A 315 -20.73 -7.21 15.46
N GLY A 316 -20.87 -6.16 16.27
CA GLY A 316 -22.05 -5.91 17.09
C GLY A 316 -21.86 -6.30 18.55
N THR A 317 -21.03 -7.31 18.82
CA THR A 317 -20.75 -7.82 20.17
C THR A 317 -19.28 -7.75 20.57
N GLY A 318 -18.37 -7.57 19.61
CA GLY A 318 -16.93 -7.54 19.86
C GLY A 318 -16.14 -7.07 18.65
N TRP A 319 -14.85 -6.80 18.87
CA TRP A 319 -13.90 -6.56 17.80
C TRP A 319 -13.27 -7.88 17.33
N ARG A 320 -13.05 -8.01 16.02
CA ARG A 320 -12.28 -9.12 15.45
C ARG A 320 -11.41 -8.66 14.29
N THR A 321 -10.25 -9.28 14.12
CA THR A 321 -9.44 -9.10 12.92
C THR A 321 -10.13 -9.76 11.72
N LEU A 322 -10.41 -8.98 10.68
CA LEU A 322 -11.04 -9.47 9.44
C LEU A 322 -9.98 -9.92 8.44
N VAL A 323 -8.95 -9.09 8.23
CA VAL A 323 -7.93 -9.30 7.20
C VAL A 323 -6.60 -8.65 7.57
N TRP A 324 -5.50 -9.26 7.16
CA TRP A 324 -4.14 -8.69 7.18
C TRP A 324 -3.74 -8.23 5.78
N THR A 325 -3.14 -7.05 5.65
CA THR A 325 -2.90 -6.38 4.36
C THR A 325 -1.67 -5.47 4.40
N ASP A 326 -1.12 -5.18 3.22
CA ASP A 326 -0.07 -4.18 2.96
C ASP A 326 -0.64 -2.77 2.95
N TRP A 327 -1.11 -2.32 4.12
CA TRP A 327 -1.65 -0.97 4.36
C TRP A 327 -2.92 -0.59 3.58
N GLN A 328 -3.63 -1.56 2.98
CA GLN A 328 -4.87 -1.29 2.23
C GLN A 328 -6.13 -1.22 3.10
N THR A 329 -6.00 -1.05 4.42
CA THR A 329 -7.12 -1.19 5.38
C THR A 329 -8.26 -0.22 5.08
N ALA A 330 -7.95 1.02 4.70
CA ALA A 330 -8.95 2.03 4.32
C ALA A 330 -9.70 1.66 3.03
N HIS A 331 -8.98 1.22 1.98
CA HIS A 331 -9.60 0.80 0.71
C HIS A 331 -10.50 -0.43 0.89
N ILE A 332 -10.06 -1.41 1.68
CA ILE A 332 -10.87 -2.60 1.99
C ILE A 332 -12.12 -2.20 2.78
N ALA A 333 -11.99 -1.31 3.77
CA ALA A 333 -13.13 -0.85 4.55
C ALA A 333 -14.14 -0.05 3.70
N GLU A 334 -13.63 0.75 2.76
CA GLU A 334 -14.48 1.47 1.80
C GLU A 334 -15.21 0.49 0.88
N ALA A 335 -14.53 -0.53 0.36
CA ALA A 335 -15.13 -1.57 -0.46
C ALA A 335 -16.22 -2.34 0.29
N LEU A 336 -15.98 -2.68 1.55
CA LEU A 336 -16.93 -3.34 2.44
C LEU A 336 -18.13 -2.46 2.83
N GLY A 337 -18.10 -1.16 2.48
CA GLY A 337 -19.16 -0.22 2.81
C GLY A 337 -19.28 0.03 4.32
N ILE A 338 -18.15 0.03 5.04
CA ILE A 338 -18.16 0.19 6.50
C ILE A 338 -18.79 1.53 6.87
N GLY A 339 -19.86 1.45 7.66
CA GLY A 339 -20.66 2.60 8.05
C GLY A 339 -21.63 3.17 7.00
N ALA A 340 -21.66 2.58 5.80
CA ALA A 340 -22.53 2.99 4.68
C ALA A 340 -23.58 1.90 4.33
N GLY A 341 -24.07 1.16 5.33
CA GLY A 341 -25.00 0.04 5.14
C GLY A 341 -24.33 -1.29 4.76
N GLY A 342 -22.99 -1.35 4.78
CA GLY A 342 -22.23 -2.60 4.70
C GLY A 342 -22.37 -3.47 5.95
N ALA A 343 -21.70 -4.63 5.93
CA ALA A 343 -21.84 -5.65 6.99
C ALA A 343 -21.34 -5.20 8.37
N TYR A 344 -20.47 -4.19 8.42
CA TYR A 344 -19.90 -3.67 9.66
C TYR A 344 -20.17 -2.17 9.79
N ALA A 345 -20.61 -1.75 10.97
CA ALA A 345 -20.85 -0.35 11.26
C ALA A 345 -19.54 0.41 11.56
N TRP A 346 -18.55 -0.26 12.15
CA TRP A 346 -17.30 0.34 12.61
C TRP A 346 -16.12 -0.56 12.29
N ALA A 347 -14.97 0.06 11.98
CA ALA A 347 -13.69 -0.63 11.84
C ALA A 347 -12.50 0.22 12.27
N GLU A 348 -11.36 -0.44 12.42
CA GLU A 348 -10.06 0.15 12.74
C GLU A 348 -8.98 -0.45 11.86
N GLY A 349 -8.21 0.42 11.21
CA GLY A 349 -6.94 0.05 10.58
C GLY A 349 -5.85 0.06 11.63
N TRP A 350 -5.25 -1.09 11.87
CA TRP A 350 -4.12 -1.27 12.79
C TRP A 350 -2.87 -1.59 11.99
N GLY A 351 -1.77 -0.87 12.21
CA GLY A 351 -0.52 -1.05 11.48
C GLY A 351 0.66 -1.09 12.44
N PRO A 352 1.87 -1.39 11.95
CA PRO A 352 3.08 -1.05 12.68
C PRO A 352 3.06 0.44 12.97
N ARG A 353 3.61 0.83 14.10
CA ARG A 353 3.77 2.23 14.42
C ARG A 353 4.59 2.94 13.35
N HIS A 354 4.18 4.14 12.94
CA HIS A 354 5.02 4.96 12.07
C HIS A 354 6.41 5.12 12.72
N PRO A 355 7.50 5.06 11.94
CA PRO A 355 8.82 5.31 12.49
C PRO A 355 8.85 6.68 13.15
N ASP A 356 9.50 6.76 14.32
CA ASP A 356 9.83 8.05 14.91
C ASP A 356 10.53 8.90 13.82
N ARG A 357 10.10 10.15 13.65
CA ARG A 357 10.41 11.02 12.49
C ARG A 357 11.91 11.20 12.21
N ASP A 358 12.74 10.91 13.20
CA ASP A 358 14.19 11.02 13.24
C ASP A 358 14.93 9.68 13.17
N MET A 359 14.24 8.53 13.19
CA MET A 359 14.87 7.24 13.49
C MET A 359 14.55 6.06 12.56
N HIS A 360 13.59 6.19 11.62
CA HIS A 360 13.28 5.17 10.58
C HIS A 360 13.28 3.71 11.09
N ASP A 361 12.78 3.49 12.30
CA ASP A 361 12.67 2.16 12.88
C ASP A 361 11.40 1.47 12.38
N TRP A 362 11.56 0.58 11.40
CA TRP A 362 10.48 -0.23 10.80
C TRP A 362 10.22 -1.53 11.56
N THR A 363 10.97 -1.80 12.63
CA THR A 363 10.70 -2.97 13.47
C THR A 363 9.32 -2.79 14.10
N GLN A 364 8.44 -3.79 13.99
CA GLN A 364 7.01 -3.74 14.32
C GLN A 364 6.71 -3.56 15.85
N GLU A 365 7.48 -2.75 16.56
CA GLU A 365 7.52 -2.59 18.01
C GLU A 365 6.37 -1.72 18.52
N GLY A 366 5.16 -2.14 18.22
CA GLY A 366 4.03 -1.25 18.29
C GLY A 366 3.04 -1.60 17.22
N ARG A 367 1.80 -1.87 17.61
CA ARG A 367 0.68 -1.70 16.69
C ARG A 367 -0.07 -0.47 17.10
N GLU A 368 -0.35 0.41 16.16
CA GLU A 368 -1.14 1.61 16.39
C GLU A 368 -2.32 1.67 15.43
N ILE A 369 -3.36 2.38 15.86
CA ILE A 369 -4.53 2.68 15.04
C ILE A 369 -4.11 3.80 14.09
N HIS A 370 -4.07 3.51 12.78
CA HIS A 370 -3.83 4.52 11.75
C HIS A 370 -5.13 4.98 11.07
N HIS A 371 -6.19 4.16 11.11
CA HIS A 371 -7.53 4.55 10.63
C HIS A 371 -8.63 4.21 11.61
N ARG A 372 -9.56 5.15 11.81
CA ARG A 372 -10.86 4.92 12.45
C ARG A 372 -11.94 5.05 11.38
N LEU A 373 -12.69 3.98 11.16
CA LEU A 373 -13.65 3.84 10.06
C LEU A 373 -15.09 3.71 10.60
N PRO A 374 -16.10 4.29 9.93
CA PRO A 374 -15.96 5.24 8.80
C PRO A 374 -15.14 6.47 9.19
N GLU A 375 -14.50 7.11 8.21
CA GLU A 375 -13.69 8.29 8.47
C GLU A 375 -14.54 9.40 9.12
N THR A 376 -13.98 10.04 10.14
CA THR A 376 -14.59 11.22 10.74
C THR A 376 -14.64 12.36 9.74
N SER A 377 -15.71 13.16 9.79
CA SER A 377 -15.81 14.37 8.97
C SER A 377 -14.66 15.33 9.29
N TYR A 378 -14.38 16.30 8.41
CA TYR A 378 -13.37 17.32 8.68
C TYR A 378 -13.62 18.08 10.00
N ASP A 379 -14.89 18.37 10.31
CA ASP A 379 -15.27 19.07 11.53
C ASP A 379 -15.08 18.19 12.77
N GLU A 380 -15.48 16.91 12.71
CA GLU A 380 -15.24 15.94 13.79
C GLU A 380 -13.74 15.70 14.00
N ARG A 381 -12.96 15.62 12.91
CA ARG A 381 -11.51 15.51 12.95
C ARG A 381 -10.87 16.73 13.59
N THR A 382 -11.33 17.93 13.24
CA THR A 382 -10.90 19.18 13.87
C THR A 382 -11.23 19.20 15.36
N GLN A 383 -12.44 18.78 15.74
CA GLN A 383 -12.84 18.67 17.15
C GLN A 383 -11.96 17.69 17.92
N LEU A 384 -11.66 16.52 17.35
CA LEU A 384 -10.77 15.52 17.94
C LEU A 384 -9.34 16.04 18.08
N ILE A 385 -8.80 16.71 17.06
CA ILE A 385 -7.47 17.33 17.12
C ILE A 385 -7.43 18.40 18.22
N ASN A 386 -8.47 19.23 18.32
CA ASN A 386 -8.55 20.27 19.35
C ASN A 386 -8.75 19.68 20.76
N ALA A 387 -9.45 18.55 20.89
CA ALA A 387 -9.59 17.82 22.15
C ALA A 387 -8.26 17.18 22.56
N LEU A 388 -7.53 16.56 21.63
CA LEU A 388 -6.19 16.00 21.86
C LEU A 388 -5.19 17.09 22.24
N ARG A 389 -5.20 18.24 21.55
CA ARG A 389 -4.36 19.40 21.91
C ARG A 389 -4.65 19.89 23.32
N ARG A 390 -5.93 19.97 23.71
CA ARG A 390 -6.34 20.33 25.07
C ARG A 390 -5.87 19.30 26.09
N ALA A 391 -6.08 18.02 25.83
CA ALA A 391 -5.63 16.95 26.71
C ALA A 391 -4.10 16.94 26.89
N HIS A 392 -3.33 17.21 25.82
CA HIS A 392 -1.87 17.34 25.91
C HIS A 392 -1.44 18.58 26.73
N GLU A 393 -2.10 19.73 26.54
CA GLU A 393 -1.81 20.91 27.37
C GLU A 393 -2.20 20.65 28.84
N ASP A 394 -3.34 20.02 29.09
CA ASP A 394 -3.79 19.64 30.43
C ASP A 394 -2.80 18.69 31.12
N ALA A 395 -2.30 17.68 30.40
CA ALA A 395 -1.28 16.76 30.90
C ALA A 395 0.04 17.48 31.20
N LEU A 396 0.44 18.46 30.38
CA LEU A 396 1.61 19.30 30.65
C LEU A 396 1.41 20.15 31.91
N VAL A 397 0.25 20.79 32.07
CA VAL A 397 -0.09 21.57 33.26
C VAL A 397 -0.03 20.70 34.51
N ASP A 398 -0.64 19.52 34.48
CA ASP A 398 -0.64 18.58 35.60
C ASP A 398 0.76 18.09 35.94
N ALA A 399 1.59 17.81 34.93
CA ALA A 399 2.98 17.41 35.13
C ALA A 399 3.81 18.54 35.76
N VAL A 400 3.68 19.78 35.29
CA VAL A 400 4.36 20.94 35.88
C VAL A 400 3.88 21.18 37.31
N ALA A 401 2.57 21.05 37.56
CA ALA A 401 1.98 21.17 38.89
C ALA A 401 2.55 20.15 39.87
N ALA A 402 2.49 18.87 39.50
CA ALA A 402 2.96 17.77 40.34
C ALA A 402 4.47 17.86 40.63
N ARG A 403 5.29 18.15 39.61
CA ARG A 403 6.75 18.20 39.76
C ARG A 403 7.25 19.46 40.45
N GLY A 404 6.58 20.59 40.21
CA GLY A 404 6.93 21.89 40.80
C GLY A 404 6.32 22.13 42.18
N ASN A 405 5.53 21.17 42.71
CA ASN A 405 4.72 21.34 43.92
C ASN A 405 3.84 22.60 43.85
N LEU A 406 3.22 22.81 42.68
CA LEU A 406 2.33 23.94 42.39
C LEU A 406 0.88 23.43 42.34
N THR A 407 -0.06 24.34 42.56
CA THR A 407 -1.45 24.10 42.14
C THR A 407 -1.55 24.12 40.61
N ARG A 408 -2.61 23.53 40.06
CA ARG A 408 -2.89 23.53 38.62
C ARG A 408 -2.92 24.95 38.04
N ASP A 409 -3.57 25.89 38.75
CA ASP A 409 -3.67 27.29 38.34
C ASP A 409 -2.32 28.00 38.31
N GLN A 410 -1.46 27.74 39.31
CA GLN A 410 -0.09 28.27 39.34
C GLN A 410 0.78 27.71 38.20
N ALA A 411 0.64 26.42 37.89
CA ALA A 411 1.34 25.80 36.77
C ALA A 411 0.88 26.38 35.43
N ALA A 412 -0.43 26.56 35.24
CA ALA A 412 -0.99 27.21 34.05
C ALA A 412 -0.48 28.65 33.90
N ALA A 413 -0.53 29.46 34.97
CA ALA A 413 -0.02 30.83 34.96
C ALA A 413 1.49 30.89 34.66
N ARG A 414 2.27 29.93 35.18
CA ARG A 414 3.70 29.80 34.87
C ARG A 414 3.94 29.51 33.40
N LEU A 415 3.20 28.56 32.82
CA LEU A 415 3.28 28.25 31.39
C LEU A 415 2.90 29.47 30.53
N GLU A 416 1.87 30.22 30.91
CA GLU A 416 1.47 31.46 30.23
C GLU A 416 2.56 32.53 30.33
N GLN A 417 3.05 32.82 31.53
CA GLN A 417 4.09 33.83 31.78
C GLN A 417 5.40 33.53 31.05
N GLY A 418 5.85 32.27 31.06
CA GLY A 418 7.07 31.84 30.38
C GLY A 418 6.94 31.75 28.86
N GLY A 419 5.71 31.72 28.35
CA GLY A 419 5.40 31.72 26.92
C GLY A 419 6.02 30.55 26.14
N GLU A 420 6.35 30.80 24.86
CA GLU A 420 6.96 29.79 23.98
C GLU A 420 8.38 29.41 24.42
N LYS A 421 9.15 30.35 24.97
CA LYS A 421 10.53 30.08 25.41
C LYS A 421 10.57 29.05 26.53
N TYR A 422 9.69 29.17 27.52
CA TYR A 422 9.61 28.18 28.58
C TYR A 422 9.10 26.82 28.07
N ARG A 423 8.12 26.82 27.16
CA ARG A 423 7.68 25.60 26.50
C ARG A 423 8.79 24.93 25.71
N GLU A 424 9.68 25.69 25.08
CA GLU A 424 10.86 25.16 24.39
C GLU A 424 11.83 24.48 25.36
N VAL A 425 12.11 25.09 26.52
CA VAL A 425 12.91 24.46 27.59
C VAL A 425 12.31 23.12 28.01
N LEU A 426 11.00 23.07 28.30
CA LEU A 426 10.33 21.83 28.68
C LEU A 426 10.33 20.78 27.55
N LYS A 427 10.12 21.20 26.29
CA LYS A 427 10.20 20.33 25.12
C LYS A 427 11.60 19.72 24.97
N VAL A 428 12.66 20.50 25.18
CA VAL A 428 14.04 20.03 25.10
C VAL A 428 14.35 19.06 26.23
N GLY A 429 13.96 19.37 27.47
CA GLY A 429 14.14 18.46 28.61
C GLY A 429 13.50 17.09 28.34
N ARG A 430 12.25 17.09 27.86
CA ARG A 430 11.57 15.87 27.42
C ARG A 430 12.29 15.15 26.28
N ALA A 431 12.74 15.88 25.26
CA ALA A 431 13.41 15.30 24.11
C ALA A 431 14.74 14.60 24.47
N VAL A 432 15.50 15.13 25.41
CA VAL A 432 16.74 14.50 25.89
C VAL A 432 16.44 13.19 26.64
N ILE A 433 15.42 13.17 27.50
CA ILE A 433 14.97 11.93 28.18
C ILE A 433 14.49 10.91 27.14
N SER A 434 13.68 11.34 26.16
CA SER A 434 13.22 10.50 25.05
C SER A 434 14.40 9.91 24.28
N ARG A 435 15.43 10.71 24.00
CA ARG A 435 16.65 10.27 23.32
C ARG A 435 17.37 9.17 24.11
N ALA A 436 17.54 9.36 25.42
CA ALA A 436 18.15 8.36 26.29
C ALA A 436 17.37 7.03 26.31
N LEU A 437 16.04 7.11 26.41
CA LEU A 437 15.16 5.93 26.35
C LEU A 437 15.25 5.24 24.98
N HIS A 438 15.32 5.99 23.87
CA HIS A 438 15.52 5.40 22.54
C HIS A 438 16.87 4.67 22.41
N THR A 439 17.95 5.25 22.95
CA THR A 439 19.27 4.60 22.99
C THR A 439 19.20 3.28 23.77
N ALA A 440 18.62 3.31 24.98
CA ALA A 440 18.46 2.11 25.80
C ALA A 440 17.58 1.05 25.12
N ARG A 441 16.47 1.47 24.51
CA ARG A 441 15.57 0.58 23.74
C ARG A 441 16.32 -0.15 22.63
N ARG A 442 17.18 0.55 21.87
CA ARG A 442 17.95 -0.01 20.75
C ARG A 442 19.02 -1.00 21.19
N ALA A 443 19.59 -0.81 22.37
CA ALA A 443 20.58 -1.74 22.92
C ALA A 443 19.96 -3.08 23.33
N LEU A 444 18.63 -3.15 23.48
CA LEU A 444 17.92 -4.37 23.83
C LEU A 444 17.50 -5.18 22.59
N PRO A 445 17.50 -6.52 22.67
CA PRO A 445 16.85 -7.36 21.67
C PRO A 445 15.33 -7.13 21.68
N ALA A 446 14.65 -7.51 20.60
CA ALA A 446 13.19 -7.53 20.56
C ALA A 446 12.64 -8.41 21.71
N GLY A 447 11.72 -7.87 22.51
CA GLY A 447 11.18 -8.58 23.67
C GLY A 447 10.42 -7.69 24.66
N PRO A 448 9.95 -8.26 25.78
CA PRO A 448 9.15 -7.56 26.78
C PRO A 448 9.82 -6.32 27.37
N GLU A 449 11.13 -6.38 27.61
CA GLU A 449 11.91 -5.28 28.20
C GLU A 449 12.01 -4.08 27.24
N ARG A 450 12.33 -4.36 25.97
CA ARG A 450 12.32 -3.35 24.91
C ARG A 450 10.94 -2.73 24.71
N THR A 451 9.89 -3.54 24.85
CA THR A 451 8.49 -3.10 24.81
C THR A 451 8.13 -2.20 26.00
N ALA A 452 8.60 -2.53 27.21
CA ALA A 452 8.37 -1.73 28.40
C ALA A 452 9.02 -0.34 28.28
N ILE A 453 10.24 -0.24 27.75
CA ILE A 453 10.88 1.06 27.47
C ILE A 453 10.07 1.86 26.44
N ARG A 454 9.47 1.20 25.44
CA ARG A 454 8.56 1.86 24.50
C ARG A 454 7.30 2.40 25.18
N TYR A 455 6.67 1.66 26.10
CA TYR A 455 5.54 2.20 26.86
C TYR A 455 5.95 3.39 27.73
N ALA A 456 7.15 3.37 28.31
CA ALA A 456 7.67 4.53 29.04
C ALA A 456 7.89 5.75 28.11
N LEU A 457 8.27 5.54 26.85
CA LEU A 457 8.33 6.61 25.84
C LEU A 457 6.94 7.20 25.54
N ASP A 458 5.94 6.36 25.35
CA ASP A 458 4.55 6.80 25.08
C ASP A 458 4.01 7.62 26.24
N ASP A 459 4.23 7.13 27.45
CA ASP A 459 3.83 7.79 28.69
C ASP A 459 4.53 9.13 28.89
N LEU A 460 5.80 9.22 28.51
CA LEU A 460 6.56 10.47 28.53
C LEU A 460 6.02 11.48 27.50
N MET A 461 5.70 11.02 26.29
CA MET A 461 5.38 11.89 25.15
C MET A 461 3.94 12.40 25.18
N ASP A 462 2.99 11.54 25.57
CA ASP A 462 1.56 11.86 25.54
C ASP A 462 1.05 12.30 26.92
N ARG A 463 1.59 11.71 27.99
CA ARG A 463 1.08 11.90 29.37
C ARG A 463 2.03 12.64 30.29
N HIS A 464 3.22 13.01 29.81
CA HIS A 464 4.26 13.63 30.64
C HIS A 464 4.55 12.81 31.91
N VAL A 465 4.55 11.48 31.83
CA VAL A 465 4.97 10.62 32.96
C VAL A 465 6.47 10.38 32.86
N LEU A 466 7.19 10.58 33.96
CA LEU A 466 8.64 10.36 34.01
C LEU A 466 8.97 8.91 34.37
N PRO A 467 9.95 8.28 33.71
CA PRO A 467 10.58 7.10 34.28
C PRO A 467 11.30 7.47 35.59
N ALA A 468 11.39 6.55 36.54
CA ALA A 468 11.94 6.81 37.87
C ALA A 468 13.35 7.44 37.85
N ASP A 469 14.17 7.08 36.86
CA ASP A 469 15.56 7.54 36.71
C ASP A 469 15.76 8.58 35.58
N ALA A 470 14.71 9.32 35.20
CA ALA A 470 14.70 10.20 34.03
C ALA A 470 15.91 11.16 33.92
N GLU A 471 16.25 11.84 35.02
CA GLU A 471 17.37 12.78 35.05
C GLU A 471 18.72 12.07 34.88
N ARG A 472 18.91 10.93 35.56
CA ARG A 472 20.13 10.13 35.50
C ARG A 472 20.39 9.61 34.09
N ILE A 473 19.37 9.02 33.44
CA ILE A 473 19.53 8.48 32.09
C ILE A 473 19.75 9.58 31.04
N ALA A 474 19.11 10.73 31.21
CA ALA A 474 19.29 11.88 30.32
C ALA A 474 20.71 12.47 30.42
N ASN A 475 21.22 12.64 31.64
CA ASN A 475 22.58 13.15 31.85
C ASN A 475 23.64 12.17 31.33
N ALA A 476 23.48 10.87 31.54
CA ALA A 476 24.38 9.85 30.98
C ALA A 476 24.38 9.87 29.43
N GLN A 477 23.22 10.06 28.80
CA GLN A 477 23.13 10.23 27.35
C GLN A 477 23.85 11.49 26.87
N LEU A 478 23.70 12.61 27.59
CA LEU A 478 24.40 13.86 27.27
C LEU A 478 25.92 13.73 27.42
N ASP A 479 26.40 12.99 28.42
CA ASP A 479 27.83 12.76 28.64
C ASP A 479 28.46 11.97 27.48
N SER A 480 27.77 10.91 27.04
CA SER A 480 28.20 10.14 25.86
C SER A 480 28.24 10.98 24.58
N GLU A 481 27.30 11.93 24.39
CA GLU A 481 27.28 12.81 23.21
C GLU A 481 28.32 13.96 23.28
N VAL A 482 28.66 14.42 24.48
CA VAL A 482 29.74 15.40 24.70
C VAL A 482 31.08 14.82 24.27
N GLU A 483 31.35 13.56 24.62
CA GLU A 483 32.54 12.84 24.17
C GLU A 483 32.54 12.65 22.64
N ALA A 484 31.35 12.62 22.02
CA ALA A 484 31.20 12.33 20.60
C ALA A 484 31.35 13.54 19.66
N GLN A 485 30.84 14.75 19.99
CA GLN A 485 30.97 15.96 19.13
C GLN A 485 30.23 17.25 19.60
N ARG A 486 29.42 17.24 20.66
CA ARG A 486 28.53 18.38 20.98
C ARG A 486 29.26 19.55 21.67
N ALA A 487 28.91 20.79 21.31
CA ALA A 487 29.47 21.98 21.95
C ALA A 487 29.09 22.09 23.44
N PRO A 488 30.03 22.39 24.37
CA PRO A 488 29.79 22.34 25.82
C PRO A 488 28.62 23.20 26.33
N HIS A 489 28.40 24.36 25.71
CA HIS A 489 27.32 25.27 26.11
C HIS A 489 25.92 24.72 25.77
N VAL A 490 25.80 23.96 24.68
CA VAL A 490 24.54 23.30 24.29
C VAL A 490 24.22 22.19 25.27
N THR A 491 25.21 21.38 25.65
CA THR A 491 25.03 20.35 26.68
C THR A 491 24.63 20.96 28.02
N ALA A 492 25.29 22.03 28.45
CA ALA A 492 24.93 22.72 29.69
C ALA A 492 23.48 23.25 29.67
N TRP A 493 23.03 23.78 28.52
CA TRP A 493 21.63 24.19 28.35
C TRP A 493 20.67 23.00 28.38
N CYS A 494 20.99 21.90 27.68
CA CYS A 494 20.19 20.67 27.74
C CYS A 494 20.08 20.10 29.17
N ARG A 495 21.17 20.14 29.97
CA ARG A 495 21.13 19.72 31.37
C ARG A 495 20.19 20.58 32.20
N ARG A 496 20.23 21.91 32.02
CA ARG A 496 19.27 22.82 32.67
C ARG A 496 17.83 22.54 32.23
N ALA A 497 17.61 22.26 30.95
CA ALA A 497 16.30 21.92 30.43
C ALA A 497 15.76 20.59 31.00
N VAL A 498 16.62 19.57 31.15
CA VAL A 498 16.27 18.31 31.83
C VAL A 498 15.92 18.56 33.30
N ALA A 499 16.77 19.31 34.02
CA ALA A 499 16.52 19.63 35.42
C ALA A 499 15.19 20.39 35.60
N GLU A 500 14.93 21.41 34.79
CA GLU A 500 13.68 22.18 34.84
C GLU A 500 12.46 21.33 34.45
N TYR A 501 12.60 20.40 33.51
CA TYR A 501 11.51 19.50 33.14
C TYR A 501 11.21 18.48 34.25
N VAL A 502 12.22 17.92 34.90
CA VAL A 502 12.06 16.91 35.97
C VAL A 502 11.61 17.55 37.28
N THR A 503 12.23 18.66 37.66
CA THR A 503 12.00 19.39 38.90
C THR A 503 11.95 20.90 38.62
N PRO A 504 10.79 21.45 38.22
CA PRO A 504 10.64 22.86 37.94
C PRO A 504 11.13 23.74 39.11
N ALA A 505 12.00 24.70 38.84
CA ALA A 505 12.59 25.55 39.88
C ALA A 505 11.52 26.40 40.58
N ALA A 506 11.56 26.53 41.90
CA ALA A 506 10.61 27.35 42.66
C ALA A 506 10.61 28.82 42.19
N ASP A 507 11.79 29.38 41.89
CA ASP A 507 11.97 30.69 41.28
C ASP A 507 12.66 30.54 39.90
N PRO A 508 11.91 30.61 38.79
CA PRO A 508 12.49 30.45 37.45
C PRO A 508 13.39 31.61 37.04
N VAL A 509 13.23 32.81 37.62
CA VAL A 509 14.11 33.96 37.33
C VAL A 509 15.47 33.76 37.98
N ALA A 510 15.49 33.37 39.26
CA ALA A 510 16.73 33.07 39.98
C ALA A 510 17.47 31.86 39.38
N ALA A 511 16.73 30.88 38.85
CA ALA A 511 17.28 29.72 38.16
C ALA A 511 17.73 30.02 36.70
N GLY A 512 17.49 31.23 36.20
CA GLY A 512 17.87 31.62 34.84
C GLY A 512 17.14 30.81 33.76
N VAL A 513 15.88 30.47 33.98
CA VAL A 513 15.05 29.70 33.06
C VAL A 513 14.59 30.60 31.91
N ASP A 514 14.86 30.18 30.68
CA ASP A 514 14.44 30.93 29.49
C ASP A 514 12.92 31.13 29.47
N GLY A 515 12.49 32.34 29.15
CA GLY A 515 11.08 32.76 29.26
C GLY A 515 10.77 33.58 30.52
N PHE A 516 11.64 33.52 31.54
CA PHE A 516 11.50 34.30 32.76
C PHE A 516 12.69 35.24 32.92
N GLY A 517 12.46 36.52 32.62
CA GLY A 517 13.44 37.58 32.83
C GLY A 517 12.75 38.87 33.25
N THR A 518 13.48 39.75 33.92
CA THR A 518 13.02 41.13 34.12
C THR A 518 12.83 41.78 32.75
N SER A 519 11.59 42.14 32.43
CA SER A 519 11.30 43.07 31.35
C SER A 519 12.26 44.26 31.48
N ARG A 520 13.21 44.41 30.55
CA ARG A 520 13.78 45.74 30.32
C ARG A 520 12.63 46.58 29.79
N ARG A 521 12.09 47.44 30.65
CA ARG A 521 11.31 48.61 30.23
C ARG A 521 12.19 49.54 29.41
#